data_AF-A0A968JKC3-F1
#
_entry.id   AF-A0A968JKC3-F1
#
_cell.length_a   1.000
_cell.length_b   1.000
_cell.length_c   1.000
_cell.angle_alpha   90.00
_cell.angle_beta   90.00
_cell.angle_gamma   90.00
#
_symmetry.space_group_name_H-M   'P 1'
#
loop_
_entity.id
_entity.type
_entity.pdbx_description
1 polymer ?
#
loop_
_entity_poly.entity_id
_entity_poly.type
_entity_poly.pdbx_seq_one_letter_code
_entity_poly.pdbx_strand_id
1 'polypeptide(L)'
;MDGFPIKDCGTYFTIKTGNLIQRVDGDKLRTNCDEINSLNELQLRELKRKTRGLAMVRDVGAHIGLIQTSLLSKSKITYEVFEMNENHSFFTISVNIEKR
;
A
#
# COMPACT_ATOMS: atom_id res chain seq x y z
N MET A 1 0.05 16.22 13.09
CA MET A 1 0.71 15.18 12.27
C MET A 1 1.26 15.88 11.05
N ASP A 2 2.57 15.89 10.86
CA ASP A 2 3.22 16.60 9.75
C ASP A 2 2.75 16.00 8.42
N GLY A 3 1.82 16.70 7.77
CA GLY A 3 1.04 16.24 6.63
C GLY A 3 1.74 16.37 5.29
N PHE A 4 3.05 16.16 5.22
CA PHE A 4 3.77 16.27 3.95
C PHE A 4 3.67 14.95 3.18
N PRO A 5 3.02 14.94 1.99
CA PRO A 5 2.84 13.72 1.20
C PRO A 5 4.16 13.19 0.62
N ILE A 6 5.18 14.06 0.53
CA ILE A 6 6.53 13.71 0.14
C ILE A 6 7.49 14.41 1.10
N LYS A 7 8.42 13.64 1.68
CA LYS A 7 9.49 14.12 2.56
C LYS A 7 10.83 13.74 1.97
N ASP A 8 11.73 14.71 1.86
CA ASP A 8 13.13 14.48 1.53
C ASP A 8 13.91 14.08 2.81
N CYS A 9 14.60 12.93 2.77
CA CYS A 9 15.39 12.39 3.87
C CYS A 9 16.89 12.36 3.55
N GLY A 10 17.36 13.15 2.58
CA GLY A 10 18.75 13.19 2.13
C GLY A 10 19.03 12.19 1.02
N THR A 11 19.14 10.90 1.34
CA THR A 11 19.45 9.83 0.36
C THR A 11 18.22 9.17 -0.24
N TYR A 12 17.05 9.36 0.34
CA TYR A 12 15.78 8.82 -0.15
C TYR A 12 14.64 9.84 0.03
N PHE A 13 13.52 9.59 -0.65
CA PHE A 13 12.25 10.26 -0.39
C PHE A 13 11.30 9.31 0.33
N THR A 14 10.61 9.79 1.36
CA THR A 14 9.43 9.11 1.91
C THR A 14 8.20 9.68 1.25
N ILE A 15 7.39 8.84 0.62
CA ILE A 15 6.09 9.22 0.06
C ILE A 15 5.01 8.63 0.96
N LYS A 16 4.12 9.47 1.50
CA LYS A 16 3.01 9.07 2.38
C LYS A 16 1.70 9.59 1.81
N THR A 17 0.66 8.76 1.88
CA THR A 17 -0.72 9.17 1.60
C THR A 17 -1.64 8.56 2.65
N GLY A 18 -2.83 9.14 2.81
CA GLY A 18 -3.85 8.60 3.70
C GLY A 18 -5.25 8.97 3.25
N ASN A 19 -6.19 8.04 3.46
CA ASN A 19 -7.58 8.18 3.04
C ASN A 19 -8.52 7.66 4.15
N LEU A 20 -9.69 8.29 4.26
CA LEU A 20 -10.80 7.72 5.01
C LEU A 20 -11.38 6.55 4.23
N ILE A 21 -11.61 5.43 4.91
CA ILE A 21 -12.13 4.18 4.35
C ILE A 21 -13.25 3.63 5.23
N GLN A 22 -14.05 2.72 4.67
CA GLN A 22 -14.97 1.92 5.48
C GLN A 22 -14.17 0.99 6.40
N ARG A 23 -14.68 0.74 7.62
CA ARG A 23 -13.98 -0.14 8.59
C ARG A 23 -13.68 -1.52 7.99
N VAL A 24 -14.65 -2.08 7.26
CA VAL A 24 -14.54 -3.39 6.59
C VAL A 24 -13.43 -3.48 5.54
N ASP A 25 -13.02 -2.34 4.98
CA ASP A 25 -11.92 -2.31 4.00
C ASP A 25 -10.56 -2.17 4.69
N GLY A 26 -10.53 -1.74 5.96
CA GLY A 26 -9.31 -1.64 6.76
C GLY A 26 -8.63 -3.00 6.92
N ASP A 27 -9.38 -4.03 7.31
CA ASP A 27 -8.85 -5.38 7.48
C ASP A 27 -8.35 -5.98 6.16
N LYS A 28 -9.10 -5.77 5.07
CA LYS A 28 -8.66 -6.20 3.73
C LYS A 28 -7.34 -5.53 3.34
N LEU A 29 -7.20 -4.23 3.60
CA LEU A 29 -5.98 -3.49 3.28
C LEU A 29 -4.80 -3.94 4.15
N ARG A 30 -5.01 -4.27 5.43
CA ARG A 30 -3.98 -4.89 6.29
C ARG A 30 -3.49 -6.20 5.69
N THR A 31 -4.41 -7.12 5.40
CA THR A 31 -4.06 -8.42 4.80
C THR A 31 -3.31 -8.27 3.49
N ASN A 32 -3.75 -7.36 2.61
CA ASN A 32 -3.06 -7.10 1.34
C ASN A 32 -1.63 -6.58 1.56
N CYS A 33 -1.44 -5.62 2.49
CA CYS A 33 -0.12 -5.06 2.76
C CYS A 33 0.81 -6.10 3.41
N ASP A 34 0.31 -6.93 4.31
CA ASP A 34 1.06 -8.00 4.96
C ASP A 34 1.49 -9.07 3.97
N GLU A 35 0.59 -9.50 3.08
CA GLU A 35 0.92 -10.39 1.96
C GLU A 35 2.04 -9.78 1.12
N ILE A 36 1.87 -8.55 0.62
CA ILE A 36 2.86 -7.87 -0.21
C ILE A 36 4.23 -7.77 0.49
N ASN A 37 4.27 -7.41 1.76
CA ASN A 37 5.51 -7.26 2.53
C ASN A 37 6.24 -8.58 2.83
N SER A 38 5.54 -9.72 2.69
CA SER A 38 6.09 -11.06 2.86
C SER A 38 6.74 -11.62 1.59
N LEU A 39 6.48 -11.02 0.43
CA LEU A 39 6.91 -11.52 -0.87
C LEU A 39 8.22 -10.87 -1.35
N ASN A 40 9.02 -11.64 -2.08
CA ASN A 40 10.16 -11.12 -2.82
C ASN A 40 9.74 -10.55 -4.19
N GLU A 41 10.67 -9.91 -4.90
CA GLU A 41 10.37 -9.23 -6.19
C GLU A 41 9.77 -10.17 -7.24
N LEU A 42 10.28 -11.40 -7.37
CA LEU A 42 9.74 -12.38 -8.33
C LEU A 42 8.29 -12.72 -7.96
N GLN A 43 8.05 -13.03 -6.68
CA GLN A 43 6.72 -13.36 -6.18
C GLN A 43 5.73 -12.19 -6.31
N LEU A 44 6.17 -10.94 -6.09
CA LEU A 44 5.36 -9.75 -6.31
C LEU A 44 4.95 -9.58 -7.78
N ARG A 45 5.86 -9.90 -8.71
CA ARG A 45 5.56 -9.89 -10.15
C ARG A 45 4.56 -10.98 -10.52
N GLU A 46 4.69 -12.18 -9.96
CA GLU A 46 3.71 -13.27 -10.11
C GLU A 46 2.33 -12.86 -9.59
N LEU A 47 2.28 -12.34 -8.35
CA LEU A 47 1.05 -11.87 -7.72
C LEU A 47 0.39 -10.78 -8.56
N LYS A 48 1.14 -9.79 -9.06
CA LYS A 48 0.60 -8.73 -9.95
C LYS A 48 -0.09 -9.31 -11.18
N ARG A 49 0.50 -10.32 -11.83
CA ARG A 49 -0.09 -10.96 -13.02
C ARG A 49 -1.37 -11.71 -12.66
N LYS A 50 -1.35 -12.48 -11.58
CA LYS A 50 -2.52 -13.23 -11.09
C LYS A 50 -3.67 -12.28 -10.73
N THR A 51 -3.42 -11.22 -9.97
CA THR A 51 -4.43 -10.25 -9.55
C THR A 51 -5.01 -9.48 -10.72
N ARG A 52 -4.20 -9.14 -11.75
CA ARG A 52 -4.72 -8.53 -12.99
C ARG A 52 -5.70 -9.44 -13.74
N GLY A 53 -5.47 -10.75 -13.76
CA GLY A 53 -6.41 -11.70 -14.36
C GLY A 53 -7.75 -11.76 -13.61
N LEU A 54 -7.73 -11.58 -12.29
CA LEU A 54 -8.93 -11.56 -11.44
C LEU A 54 -9.70 -10.24 -11.52
N ALA A 55 -9.04 -9.14 -11.89
CA ALA A 55 -9.65 -7.80 -11.99
C ALA A 55 -10.75 -7.67 -13.03
N MET A 56 -10.85 -8.61 -13.98
CA MET A 56 -11.98 -8.66 -14.92
C MET A 56 -13.28 -9.13 -14.26
N VAL A 57 -13.21 -9.71 -13.06
CA VAL A 57 -14.34 -10.38 -12.38
C VAL A 57 -14.68 -9.74 -11.02
N ARG A 58 -13.72 -9.06 -10.38
CA ARG A 58 -13.86 -8.50 -9.02
C ARG A 58 -13.16 -7.16 -8.88
N ASP A 59 -13.62 -6.33 -7.94
CA ASP A 59 -12.94 -5.08 -7.56
C ASP A 59 -11.68 -5.39 -6.74
N VAL A 60 -10.54 -5.42 -7.43
CA VAL A 60 -9.18 -5.65 -6.85
C VAL A 60 -8.25 -4.47 -7.12
N GLY A 61 -8.80 -3.30 -7.48
CA GLY A 61 -8.02 -2.14 -7.92
C GLY A 61 -6.99 -1.67 -6.88
N ALA A 62 -7.41 -1.58 -5.61
CA ALA A 62 -6.52 -1.20 -4.51
C ALA A 62 -5.36 -2.19 -4.33
N HIS A 63 -5.63 -3.50 -4.40
CA HIS A 63 -4.61 -4.53 -4.26
C HIS A 63 -3.55 -4.43 -5.37
N ILE A 64 -3.97 -4.22 -6.64
CA ILE A 64 -3.03 -4.03 -7.76
C ILE A 64 -2.16 -2.79 -7.56
N GLY A 65 -2.77 -1.69 -7.10
CA GLY A 65 -2.06 -0.45 -6.78
C GLY A 65 -0.97 -0.67 -5.73
N LEU A 66 -1.28 -1.38 -4.64
CA LEU A 66 -0.32 -1.70 -3.58
C LEU A 66 0.86 -2.55 -4.09
N ILE A 67 0.59 -3.58 -4.89
CA ILE A 67 1.66 -4.41 -5.48
C ILE A 67 2.57 -3.54 -6.35
N GLN A 68 1.99 -2.66 -7.17
CA GLN A 68 2.76 -1.75 -8.01
C GLN A 68 3.61 -0.78 -7.19
N THR A 69 3.08 -0.24 -6.09
CA THR A 69 3.81 0.65 -5.18
C THR A 69 5.03 -0.04 -4.58
N SER A 70 4.90 -1.30 -4.14
CA SER A 70 6.05 -2.07 -3.62
C SER A 70 7.09 -2.33 -4.72
N LEU A 71 6.67 -2.75 -5.92
CA LEU A 71 7.58 -2.99 -7.05
C LEU A 71 8.34 -1.74 -7.52
N LEU A 72 7.68 -0.58 -7.54
CA LEU A 72 8.29 0.67 -7.98
C LEU A 72 9.25 1.25 -6.94
N SER A 73 8.85 1.21 -5.66
CA SER A 73 9.69 1.71 -4.58
C SER A 73 10.86 0.78 -4.25
N LYS A 74 10.74 -0.51 -4.58
CA LYS A 74 11.67 -1.58 -4.13
C LYS A 74 11.84 -1.59 -2.62
N SER A 75 10.80 -1.16 -1.90
CA SER A 75 10.77 -1.07 -0.45
C SER A 75 9.53 -1.77 0.10
N LYS A 76 9.59 -2.14 1.38
CA LYS A 76 8.41 -2.60 2.11
C LYS A 76 7.45 -1.44 2.34
N ILE A 77 6.17 -1.75 2.26
CA ILE A 77 5.10 -0.82 2.56
C ILE A 77 5.00 -0.66 4.07
N THR A 78 5.10 0.58 4.55
CA THR A 78 4.67 0.91 5.92
C THR A 78 3.23 1.37 5.85
N TYR A 79 2.37 0.90 6.75
CA TYR A 79 0.96 1.26 6.74
C TYR A 79 0.38 1.32 8.14
N GLU A 80 -0.70 2.09 8.30
CA GLU A 80 -1.46 2.20 9.54
C GLU A 80 -2.95 2.23 9.21
N VAL A 81 -3.79 1.54 9.99
CA VAL A 81 -5.26 1.72 9.96
C VAL A 81 -5.67 2.18 11.34
N PHE A 82 -6.06 3.45 11.45
CA PHE A 82 -6.57 4.06 12.67
C PHE A 82 -8.09 4.04 12.68
N GLU A 83 -8.72 3.46 13.69
CA GLU A 83 -10.17 3.44 13.80
C GLU A 83 -10.69 4.81 14.23
N MET A 84 -11.54 5.43 13.40
CA MET A 84 -12.04 6.79 13.65
C MET A 84 -13.39 6.77 14.36
N ASN A 85 -14.30 5.90 13.94
CA ASN A 85 -15.63 5.71 14.53
C ASN A 85 -16.16 4.31 14.17
N GLU A 86 -17.42 4.03 14.48
CA GLU A 86 -18.08 2.73 14.23
C GLU A 86 -18.03 2.27 12.76
N ASN A 87 -18.07 3.21 11.82
CA ASN A 87 -18.20 2.91 10.39
C ASN A 87 -16.92 3.14 9.58
N HIS A 88 -16.01 4.00 10.07
CA HIS A 88 -14.86 4.47 9.30
C HIS A 88 -13.54 4.29 10.02
N SER A 89 -12.51 4.05 9.21
CA SER A 89 -11.11 4.05 9.61
C SER A 89 -10.32 5.02 8.73
N PHE A 90 -9.22 5.54 9.23
CA PHE A 90 -8.26 6.30 8.44
C PHE A 90 -7.07 5.38 8.13
N PHE A 91 -6.86 5.10 6.85
CA PHE A 91 -5.74 4.29 6.38
C PHE A 91 -4.62 5.20 5.90
N THR A 92 -3.39 4.96 6.37
CA THR A 92 -2.20 5.59 5.81
C THR A 92 -1.25 4.54 5.27
N ILE A 93 -0.54 4.92 4.22
CA ILE A 93 0.49 4.12 3.58
C ILE A 93 1.69 5.00 3.24
N SER A 94 2.89 4.48 3.43
CA SER A 94 4.13 5.11 3.01
C SER A 94 5.16 4.12 2.49
N VAL A 95 6.00 4.61 1.59
CA VAL A 95 7.17 3.91 1.03
C VAL A 95 8.37 4.83 0.97
N ASN A 96 9.55 4.23 0.95
CA ASN A 96 10.81 4.96 0.75
C ASN A 96 11.33 4.68 -0.66
N ILE A 97 11.82 5.72 -1.34
CA ILE A 97 12.40 5.63 -2.67
C ILE A 97 13.80 6.23 -2.63
N GLU A 98 14.83 5.40 -2.82
CA GLU A 98 16.23 5.83 -2.88
C GLU A 98 16.46 6.81 -4.04
N LYS A 99 17.21 7.88 -3.78
CA LYS A 99 17.69 8.79 -4.81
C LYS A 99 18.84 8.11 -5.55
N ARG A 100 18.78 8.10 -6.88
CA ARG A 100 19.88 7.61 -7.72
C ARG A 100 20.88 8.72 -8.00
#